data_AF-A0A0N4W3V6-F1
#
_entry.id   AF-A0A0N4W3V6-F1
#
_cell.length_a   1.000
_cell.length_b   1.000
_cell.length_c   1.000
_cell.angle_alpha   90.00
_cell.angle_beta   90.00
_cell.angle_gamma   90.00
#
_symmetry.space_group_name_H-M   'P 1'
#
loop_
_entity.id
_entity.type
_entity.pdbx_description
1 polymer ?
#
loop_
_entity_poly.entity_id
_entity_poly.type
_entity_poly.pdbx_seq_one_letter_code
_entity_poly.pdbx_strand_id
1 'polypeptide(L)'
;MSFSSSELNHLIWKYLHETGMVHSAFVFGEESQAANSNLVDSEVPTGALVSIVQVTLMLYSLLASFSSFREIVITYVHLEETVEEQCKELGKGGDGEGKCRVNSAANLACDFRGG
;
A
#
# COMPACT_ATOMS: atom_id res chain seq x y z
N MET A 1 10.10 -0.22 5.78
CA MET A 1 9.97 -0.95 4.50
C MET A 1 8.52 -0.80 4.08
N SER A 2 8.25 -0.21 2.92
CA SER A 2 6.89 -0.05 2.39
C SER A 2 6.67 -1.11 1.31
N PHE A 3 5.51 -1.76 1.33
CA PHE A 3 5.13 -2.73 0.32
C PHE A 3 4.77 -2.01 -0.98
N SER A 4 5.34 -2.43 -2.12
CA SER A 4 4.99 -1.84 -3.41
C SER A 4 3.65 -2.41 -3.92
N SER A 5 2.88 -1.59 -4.64
CA SER A 5 1.65 -2.03 -5.31
C SER A 5 1.91 -3.20 -6.27
N SER A 6 3.07 -3.22 -6.95
CA SER A 6 3.47 -4.32 -7.83
C SER A 6 3.66 -5.65 -7.09
N GLU A 7 4.20 -5.60 -5.86
CA GLU A 7 4.40 -6.79 -5.01
C GLU A 7 3.06 -7.32 -4.49
N LEU A 8 2.15 -6.42 -4.11
CA LEU A 8 0.80 -6.77 -3.68
C LEU A 8 0.02 -7.44 -4.80
N ASN A 9 0.07 -6.84 -5.99
CA ASN A 9 -0.63 -7.37 -7.15
C ASN A 9 -0.07 -8.75 -7.51
N HIS A 10 1.24 -8.96 -7.45
CA HIS A 10 1.81 -10.29 -7.71
C HIS A 10 1.34 -11.35 -6.69
N LEU A 11 1.27 -11.01 -5.40
CA LEU A 11 0.74 -11.88 -4.35
C LEU A 11 -0.74 -12.24 -4.54
N ILE A 12 -1.56 -11.27 -4.95
CA ILE A 12 -2.98 -11.48 -5.25
C ILE A 12 -3.13 -12.39 -6.47
N TRP A 13 -2.40 -12.11 -7.55
CA TRP A 13 -2.40 -12.93 -8.77
C TRP A 13 -2.03 -14.39 -8.48
N LYS A 14 -0.98 -14.61 -7.68
CA LYS A 14 -0.54 -15.95 -7.28
C LYS A 14 -1.60 -16.67 -6.45
N TYR A 15 -2.26 -15.98 -5.52
CA TYR A 15 -3.38 -16.54 -4.76
C TYR A 15 -4.56 -16.95 -5.64
N LEU A 16 -4.92 -16.15 -6.65
CA LEU A 16 -5.97 -16.50 -7.61
C LEU A 16 -5.61 -17.77 -8.41
N HIS A 17 -4.33 -17.92 -8.75
CA HIS A 17 -3.82 -19.13 -9.39
C HIS A 17 -3.87 -20.36 -8.47
N GLU A 18 -3.41 -20.23 -7.22
CA GLU A 18 -3.38 -21.31 -6.23
C GLU A 18 -4.78 -21.82 -5.84
N THR A 19 -5.77 -20.94 -5.86
CA THR A 19 -7.18 -21.27 -5.54
C THR A 19 -7.97 -21.80 -6.73
N GLY A 20 -7.38 -21.81 -7.94
CA GLY A 20 -8.05 -22.28 -9.15
C GLY A 20 -9.01 -21.28 -9.79
N MET A 21 -8.95 -20.00 -9.42
CA MET A 21 -9.74 -18.92 -10.03
C MET A 21 -9.12 -18.44 -11.35
N VAL A 22 -9.02 -19.34 -12.34
CA VAL A 22 -8.25 -19.14 -13.57
C VAL A 22 -8.70 -17.91 -14.37
N HIS A 23 -10.01 -17.68 -14.51
CA HIS A 23 -10.53 -16.51 -15.25
C HIS A 23 -10.21 -15.19 -14.55
N SER A 24 -10.34 -15.15 -13.21
CA SER A 24 -9.98 -13.97 -12.42
C SER A 24 -8.48 -13.72 -12.45
N ALA A 25 -7.66 -14.78 -12.35
CA ALA A 25 -6.20 -14.67 -12.43
C ALA A 25 -5.74 -14.13 -13.80
N PHE A 26 -6.40 -14.55 -14.88
CA PHE A 26 -6.10 -14.06 -16.23
C PHE A 26 -6.43 -12.57 -16.39
N VAL A 27 -7.67 -12.17 -16.07
CA VAL A 27 -8.10 -10.77 -16.21
C VAL A 27 -7.28 -9.87 -15.30
N PHE A 28 -7.08 -10.27 -14.04
CA PHE A 28 -6.30 -9.50 -13.08
C PHE A 28 -4.83 -9.40 -13.48
N GLY A 29 -4.22 -10.48 -13.97
CA GLY A 29 -2.81 -10.49 -14.39
C GLY A 29 -2.52 -9.48 -15.51
N GLU A 30 -3.44 -9.34 -16.47
CA GLU A 30 -3.35 -8.36 -17.55
C GLU A 30 -3.64 -6.93 -17.07
N GLU A 31 -4.70 -6.73 -16.28
CA GLU A 31 -5.11 -5.41 -15.77
C GLU A 31 -4.08 -4.81 -14.81
N SER A 32 -3.51 -5.64 -13.93
CA SER A 32 -2.57 -5.21 -12.91
C SER A 32 -1.10 -5.31 -13.34
N GLN A 33 -0.84 -5.80 -14.58
CA GLN A 33 0.49 -6.14 -15.09
C GLN A 33 1.29 -7.08 -14.14
N ALA A 34 0.60 -7.84 -13.28
CA ALA A 34 1.26 -8.72 -12.31
C ALA A 34 2.02 -9.86 -12.99
N ALA A 35 1.54 -10.30 -14.15
CA ALA A 35 2.21 -11.30 -14.99
C ALA A 35 3.53 -10.80 -15.60
N ASN A 36 3.67 -9.47 -15.78
CA ASN A 36 4.85 -8.83 -16.35
C ASN A 36 5.75 -8.17 -15.28
N SER A 37 5.40 -8.29 -14.01
CA SER A 37 6.21 -7.76 -12.92
C SER A 37 7.55 -8.50 -12.84
N ASN A 38 8.65 -7.79 -12.56
CA ASN A 38 10.01 -8.38 -12.44
C ASN A 38 10.17 -9.32 -11.23
N LEU A 39 9.08 -9.73 -10.59
CA LEU A 39 9.09 -10.61 -9.42
C LEU A 39 9.14 -12.05 -9.90
N VAL A 40 10.18 -12.76 -9.48
CA VAL A 40 10.37 -14.16 -9.86
C VAL A 40 9.37 -15.01 -9.07
N ASP A 41 8.46 -15.69 -9.76
CA ASP A 41 7.41 -16.53 -9.14
C ASP A 41 7.99 -17.61 -8.18
N SER A 42 9.24 -18.03 -8.42
CA SER A 42 9.99 -18.96 -7.55
C SER A 42 10.29 -18.43 -6.15
N GLU A 43 10.25 -17.11 -5.93
CA GLU A 43 10.58 -16.50 -4.63
C GLU A 43 9.37 -16.50 -3.68
N VAL A 44 8.15 -16.59 -4.22
CA VAL A 44 6.93 -16.53 -3.42
C VAL A 44 6.45 -17.96 -3.12
N PRO A 45 6.45 -18.40 -1.85
CA PRO A 45 5.96 -19.73 -1.49
C PRO A 45 4.44 -19.83 -1.69
N THR A 46 3.94 -21.06 -1.85
CA THR A 46 2.49 -21.28 -1.93
C THR A 46 1.79 -20.87 -0.64
N GLY A 47 0.64 -20.21 -0.74
CA GLY A 47 -0.12 -19.73 0.41
C GLY A 47 0.50 -18.51 1.11
N ALA A 48 1.48 -17.83 0.49
CA ALA A 48 2.13 -16.65 1.08
C ALA A 48 1.12 -15.57 1.50
N LEU A 49 0.15 -15.26 0.64
CA LEU A 49 -0.88 -14.24 0.92
C LEU A 49 -1.68 -14.60 2.17
N VAL A 50 -2.12 -15.85 2.27
CA VAL A 50 -2.91 -16.34 3.40
C VAL A 50 -2.10 -16.28 4.69
N SER A 51 -0.83 -16.70 4.65
CA SER A 51 0.07 -16.65 5.81
C SER A 51 0.28 -15.22 6.31
N ILE A 52 0.52 -14.26 5.40
CA ILE A 52 0.67 -12.85 5.75
C ILE A 52 -0.59 -12.33 6.43
N VAL A 53 -1.78 -12.61 5.89
CA VAL A 53 -3.07 -12.19 6.46
C VAL A 53 -3.30 -12.81 7.84
N GLN A 54 -3.00 -14.10 8.01
CA GLN A 54 -3.13 -14.78 9.30
C GLN A 54 -2.21 -14.15 10.36
N VAL A 55 -0.96 -13.88 10.00
CA VAL A 55 0.00 -13.24 10.90
C VAL A 55 -0.42 -11.82 11.24
N THR A 56 -0.88 -11.03 10.27
CA THR A 56 -1.33 -9.64 10.53
C THR A 56 -2.55 -9.60 11.44
N LEU A 57 -3.53 -10.49 11.26
CA LEU A 57 -4.69 -10.58 12.16
C LEU A 57 -4.30 -11.01 13.58
N MET A 58 -3.37 -11.98 13.71
CA MET A 58 -2.85 -12.40 15.01
C MET A 58 -2.12 -11.24 15.71
N LEU A 59 -1.25 -10.54 14.99
CA LEU A 59 -0.54 -9.37 15.50
C LEU A 59 -1.51 -8.28 15.92
N TYR A 60 -2.50 -7.94 15.08
CA TYR A 60 -3.51 -6.94 15.42
C TYR A 60 -4.26 -7.28 16.72
N SER A 61 -4.68 -8.54 16.85
CA SER A 61 -5.40 -9.01 18.04
C SER A 61 -4.53 -8.98 19.31
N LEU A 62 -3.25 -9.35 19.18
CA LEU A 62 -2.27 -9.27 20.27
C LEU A 62 -1.99 -7.82 20.67
N LEU A 63 -1.81 -6.94 19.69
CA LEU A 63 -1.58 -5.50 19.88
C LEU A 63 -2.80 -4.83 20.54
N ALA A 64 -4.02 -5.23 20.18
CA ALA A 64 -5.24 -4.74 20.82
C ALA A 64 -5.32 -5.14 22.31
N SER A 65 -4.80 -6.32 22.66
CA SER A 65 -4.73 -6.81 24.04
C SER A 65 -3.59 -6.14 24.84
N PHE A 66 -2.59 -5.59 24.16
CA PHE A 66 -1.43 -4.94 24.78
C PHE A 66 -1.61 -3.42 24.87
N SER A 67 -2.19 -2.95 25.99
CA SER A 67 -2.61 -1.56 26.20
C SER A 67 -1.49 -0.51 25.99
N SER A 68 -0.22 -0.85 26.19
CA SER A 68 0.92 0.05 25.96
C SER A 68 1.22 0.36 24.49
N PHE A 69 0.77 -0.48 23.53
CA PHE A 69 1.07 -0.28 22.11
C PHE A 69 -0.06 0.43 21.33
N ARG A 70 -1.25 0.56 21.95
CA ARG A 70 -2.40 1.29 21.37
C ARG A 70 -2.08 2.72 20.95
N GLU A 71 -1.25 3.42 21.72
CA GLU A 71 -0.86 4.82 21.45
C GLU A 71 0.03 4.94 20.18
N ILE A 72 0.85 3.93 19.87
CA ILE A 72 1.77 3.93 18.72
C ILE A 72 1.03 3.66 17.40
N VAL A 73 0.04 2.76 17.42
CA VAL A 73 -0.69 2.37 16.20
C VAL A 73 -1.73 3.42 15.81
N ILE A 74 -2.43 4.04 16.78
CA ILE A 74 -3.35 5.15 16.48
C ILE A 74 -2.56 6.31 15.88
N THR A 75 -1.41 6.70 16.44
CA THR A 75 -0.58 7.76 15.84
C THR A 75 -0.10 7.40 14.44
N TYR A 76 0.34 6.16 14.17
CA TYR A 76 0.77 5.75 12.82
C TYR A 76 -0.37 5.77 11.77
N VAL A 77 -1.52 5.18 12.10
CA VAL A 77 -2.68 5.14 11.18
C VAL A 77 -3.28 6.52 10.98
N HIS A 78 -3.37 7.34 12.04
CA HIS A 78 -3.85 8.72 11.90
C HIS A 78 -2.87 9.59 11.11
N LEU A 79 -1.56 9.32 11.15
CA LEU A 79 -0.57 10.06 10.38
C LEU A 79 -0.72 9.83 8.86
N GLU A 80 -1.06 8.61 8.44
CA GLU A 80 -1.35 8.32 7.02
C GLU A 80 -2.65 8.97 6.54
N GLU A 81 -3.71 8.95 7.34
CA GLU A 81 -4.97 9.66 7.02
C GLU A 81 -4.77 11.19 6.95
N THR A 82 -3.97 11.77 7.86
CA THR A 82 -3.71 13.23 7.81
C THR A 82 -2.87 13.63 6.60
N VAL A 83 -1.94 12.81 6.13
CA VAL A 83 -1.14 13.12 4.93
C VAL A 83 -2.00 13.10 3.66
N GLU A 84 -2.95 12.17 3.55
CA GLU A 84 -3.85 12.09 2.38
C GLU A 84 -4.88 13.23 2.35
N GLU A 85 -5.44 13.62 3.50
CA GLU A 85 -6.36 14.76 3.61
C GLU A 85 -5.67 16.10 3.30
N GLN A 86 -4.44 16.31 3.79
CA GLN A 86 -3.65 17.52 3.48
C GLN A 86 -3.32 17.62 1.99
N CYS A 87 -3.09 16.50 1.29
CA CYS A 87 -2.92 16.48 -0.16
C CYS A 87 -4.20 16.85 -0.93
N LYS A 88 -5.38 16.46 -0.44
CA LYS A 88 -6.67 16.77 -1.07
C LYS A 88 -7.07 18.25 -0.93
N GLU A 89 -6.78 18.88 0.20
CA GLU A 89 -7.13 20.28 0.43
C GLU A 89 -6.21 21.26 -0.34
N LEU A 90 -4.96 20.89 -0.61
CA LEU A 90 -4.05 21.67 -1.46
C LEU A 90 -4.34 21.56 -2.97
N GLY A 91 -5.14 20.56 -3.40
CA GLY A 91 -5.54 20.36 -4.80
C GLY A 91 -6.80 21.11 -5.25
N LYS A 92 -7.49 21.83 -4.36
CA LYS A 92 -8.76 22.52 -4.68
C LYS A 92 -8.60 23.99 -5.09
N GLY A 93 -7.38 24.51 -5.18
CA GLY A 93 -7.12 25.92 -5.45
C GLY A 93 -6.13 26.18 -6.58
N GLY A 94 -6.53 25.94 -7.84
CA GLY A 94 -5.85 26.50 -9.01
C GLY A 94 -5.60 25.51 -10.14
N ASP A 95 -6.00 25.91 -11.35
CA ASP A 95 -5.76 25.25 -12.64
C ASP A 95 -4.27 25.36 -13.05
N GLY A 96 -3.40 24.69 -12.29
CA GLY A 96 -1.97 24.63 -12.55
C GLY A 96 -1.35 23.38 -11.92
N GLU A 97 -0.52 22.67 -12.67
CA GLU A 97 0.19 21.46 -12.23
C GLU A 97 1.25 21.79 -11.15
N GLY A 98 0.81 21.97 -9.91
CA GLY A 98 1.66 22.09 -8.73
C GLY A 98 2.18 20.72 -8.30
N LYS A 99 3.48 20.47 -8.47
CA LYS A 99 4.11 19.20 -8.06
C LYS A 99 4.46 19.25 -6.57
N CYS A 100 3.62 18.66 -5.71
CA CYS A 100 3.91 18.53 -4.28
C CYS A 100 5.11 17.60 -4.05
N ARG A 101 6.10 18.05 -3.27
CA ARG A 101 7.18 17.19 -2.74
C ARG A 101 7.22 17.27 -1.22
N VAL A 102 7.30 16.12 -0.58
CA VAL A 102 7.58 15.99 0.85
C VAL A 102 9.07 16.28 1.06
N ASN A 103 9.41 17.22 1.96
CA ASN A 103 10.80 17.51 2.28
C ASN A 103 11.36 16.55 3.34
N SER A 104 12.69 16.60 3.54
CA SER A 104 13.39 15.70 4.48
C SER A 104 13.01 15.89 5.96
N ALA A 105 12.18 16.90 6.29
CA ALA A 105 11.64 17.15 7.62
C ALA A 105 10.16 16.71 7.75
N ALA A 106 9.65 15.92 6.80
CA ALA A 106 8.25 15.52 6.70
C ALA A 106 7.25 16.70 6.66
N ASN A 107 7.72 17.88 6.26
CA ASN A 107 6.85 19.03 6.00
C ASN A 107 6.52 19.08 4.51
N LEU A 108 5.24 19.34 4.19
CA LEU A 108 4.80 19.57 2.82
C LEU A 108 5.29 20.95 2.38
N ALA A 109 6.22 20.99 1.43
CA ALA A 109 6.67 22.24 0.82
C ALA A 109 6.12 22.31 -0.61
N CYS A 110 5.21 23.25 -0.85
CA CYS A 110 4.74 23.57 -2.20
C CYS A 110 5.73 24.57 -2.83
N ASP A 111 6.51 24.12 -3.81
CA ASP A 111 7.34 25.01 -4.62
C ASP A 111 6.48 25.54 -5.78
N PHE A 112 5.91 26.74 -5.59
CA PHE A 112 5.23 27.46 -6.65
C PHE A 112 6.29 28.06 -7.59
N ARG A 113 6.59 27.34 -8.66
CA ARG A 113 7.39 27.89 -9.76
C ARG A 113 6.52 28.85 -10.58
N GLY A 114 6.50 30.11 -10.16
CA GLY A 114 5.93 31.20 -10.96
C GLY A 114 6.76 31.44 -12.23
N GLY A 115 6.07 31.65 -13.36
CA GLY A 115 6.65 32.15 -14.60
C GLY A 115 7.06 33.62 -14.50
#